data_AF-A0A554LNA1-F1
#
_entry.id   AF-A0A554LNA1-F1
#
_cell.length_a   1.000
_cell.length_b   1.000
_cell.length_c   1.000
_cell.angle_alpha   90.00
_cell.angle_beta   90.00
_cell.angle_gamma   90.00
#
_symmetry.space_group_name_H-M   'P 1'
#
loop_
_entity.id
_entity.type
_entity.pdbx_description
1 polymer ?
#
loop_
_entity_poly.entity_id
_entity_poly.type
_entity_poly.pdbx_seq_one_letter_code
_entity_poly.pdbx_strand_id
1 'polypeptide(L)'
;MNHWTKLSIDYASQRSYLDDLFQVYPTIPEGIRDIDKDLWKRVEKAFAKKDNIVLLENILKLALFPIKDSYVAYLKRDKEAIKRNPATVDRLCGRLYEMGLDEIFSRSSEAKETNRQIGPFFKRWILKKSLGVEPLKKEEFLKAKGNAILDASDAIMMAFAREHLNYKHKKGLDFIGRFNGKYVIGEAKFLTDFGGHQNAQFNDAISTIKAKNVKAIKVAILDGVIYIKGKNKMYKDITGKLKNKNIMSALVLREFLYQL
;
A
#
# COMPACT_ATOMS: atom_id res chain seq x y z
N MET A 1 15.00 -4.72 23.83
CA MET A 1 14.36 -4.63 22.50
C MET A 1 13.66 -5.96 22.26
N ASN A 2 12.45 -5.95 21.71
CA ASN A 2 11.64 -7.11 21.44
C ASN A 2 12.42 -8.05 20.51
N HIS A 3 12.39 -9.34 20.81
CA HIS A 3 13.14 -10.36 20.09
C HIS A 3 12.88 -10.31 18.59
N TRP A 4 11.62 -10.19 18.17
CA TRP A 4 11.20 -10.18 16.78
C TRP A 4 11.61 -8.92 16.03
N THR A 5 11.62 -7.77 16.70
CA THR A 5 12.18 -6.54 16.14
C THR A 5 13.67 -6.68 15.89
N LYS A 6 14.41 -7.26 16.85
CA LYS A 6 15.84 -7.53 16.69
C LYS A 6 16.09 -8.49 15.52
N LEU A 7 15.36 -9.61 15.49
CA LEU A 7 15.49 -10.60 14.42
C LEU A 7 15.21 -9.99 13.05
N SER A 8 14.22 -9.10 12.93
CA SER A 8 13.91 -8.40 11.68
C SER A 8 15.05 -7.47 11.23
N ILE A 9 15.68 -6.75 12.17
CA ILE A 9 16.85 -5.90 11.90
C ILE A 9 18.05 -6.75 11.47
N ASP A 10 18.32 -7.84 12.20
CA ASP A 10 19.43 -8.74 11.90
C ASP A 10 19.23 -9.41 10.54
N TYR A 11 18.00 -9.88 10.24
CA TYR A 11 17.65 -10.43 8.93
C TYR A 11 17.87 -9.40 7.82
N ALA A 12 17.35 -8.18 7.99
CA ALA A 12 17.46 -7.11 7.01
C ALA A 12 18.91 -6.67 6.72
N SER A 13 19.84 -6.89 7.67
CA SER A 13 21.23 -6.47 7.55
C SER A 13 22.20 -7.59 7.17
N GLN A 14 21.81 -8.86 7.32
CA GLN A 14 22.72 -10.00 7.19
C GLN A 14 22.27 -11.07 6.18
N ARG A 15 21.08 -10.95 5.58
CA ARG A 15 20.51 -11.96 4.68
C ARG A 15 19.94 -11.35 3.40
N SER A 16 19.43 -12.20 2.52
CA SER A 16 18.69 -11.93 1.27
C SER A 16 17.33 -11.25 1.50
N TYR A 17 17.27 -10.25 2.37
CA TYR A 17 16.03 -9.64 2.84
C TYR A 17 15.13 -9.15 1.71
N LEU A 18 15.67 -8.49 0.70
CA LEU A 18 14.89 -7.97 -0.42
C LEU A 18 14.39 -9.10 -1.35
N ASP A 19 15.19 -10.14 -1.55
CA ASP A 19 14.80 -11.30 -2.37
C ASP A 19 13.67 -12.09 -1.70
N ASP A 20 13.76 -12.26 -0.38
CA ASP A 20 12.70 -12.92 0.39
C ASP A 20 11.45 -12.04 0.51
N LEU A 21 11.61 -10.72 0.65
CA LEU A 21 10.49 -9.78 0.57
C LEU A 21 9.80 -9.80 -0.78
N PHE A 22 10.48 -10.11 -1.88
CA PHE A 22 9.86 -10.23 -3.20
C PHE A 22 8.78 -11.33 -3.22
N GLN A 23 8.88 -12.34 -2.36
CA GLN A 23 7.83 -13.36 -2.20
C GLN A 23 6.56 -12.80 -1.57
N VAL A 24 6.70 -11.78 -0.70
CA VAL A 24 5.61 -11.09 -0.02
C VAL A 24 5.05 -9.97 -0.90
N TYR A 25 5.92 -9.18 -1.52
CA TYR A 25 5.62 -7.99 -2.31
C TYR A 25 6.24 -8.10 -3.71
N PRO A 26 5.76 -9.01 -4.58
CA PRO A 26 6.33 -9.18 -5.91
C PRO A 26 6.13 -7.90 -6.71
N THR A 27 7.22 -7.27 -7.14
CA THR A 27 7.13 -6.19 -8.12
C THR A 27 6.88 -6.85 -9.47
N ILE A 28 5.63 -6.82 -9.91
CA ILE A 28 5.32 -7.15 -11.30
C ILE A 28 5.70 -5.88 -12.07
N PRO A 29 6.67 -5.92 -13.00
CA PRO A 29 6.69 -4.92 -14.06
C PRO A 29 5.44 -5.20 -14.89
N GLU A 30 4.28 -4.71 -14.44
CA GLU A 30 3.11 -4.74 -15.29
C GLU A 30 3.48 -3.94 -16.53
N GLY A 31 3.20 -4.52 -17.69
CA GLY A 31 3.48 -3.87 -18.96
C GLY A 31 2.74 -2.54 -19.11
N ILE A 32 2.84 -2.01 -20.31
CA ILE A 32 2.16 -0.79 -20.74
C ILE A 32 0.65 -0.89 -20.41
N ARG A 33 0.10 0.11 -19.71
CA ARG A 33 -1.35 0.24 -19.48
C ARG A 33 -2.03 0.44 -20.82
N ASP A 34 -3.12 -0.28 -21.04
CA ASP A 34 -3.95 -0.05 -22.21
C ASP A 34 -4.65 1.32 -22.12
N ILE A 35 -4.64 2.04 -23.24
CA ILE A 35 -5.33 3.31 -23.38
C ILE A 35 -6.55 3.06 -24.27
N ASP A 36 -7.72 3.49 -23.80
CA ASP A 36 -8.95 3.43 -24.58
C ASP A 36 -8.73 4.02 -25.98
N LYS A 37 -8.87 3.17 -27.02
CA LYS A 37 -8.52 3.53 -28.39
C LYS A 37 -9.33 4.70 -28.92
N ASP A 38 -10.60 4.81 -28.52
CA ASP A 38 -11.46 5.91 -28.96
C ASP A 38 -11.13 7.23 -28.25
N LEU A 39 -10.75 7.16 -26.97
CA LEU A 39 -10.19 8.30 -26.25
C LEU A 39 -8.88 8.76 -26.87
N TRP A 40 -7.99 7.83 -27.22
CA TRP A 40 -6.73 8.16 -27.85
C TRP A 40 -6.90 8.83 -29.22
N LYS A 41 -7.80 8.31 -30.08
CA LYS A 41 -8.16 8.97 -31.35
C LYS A 41 -8.64 10.41 -31.17
N ARG A 42 -9.37 10.70 -30.08
CA ARG A 42 -9.79 12.07 -29.76
C ARG A 42 -8.61 12.95 -29.36
N VAL A 43 -7.64 12.41 -28.62
CA VAL A 43 -6.39 13.08 -28.26
C VAL A 43 -5.59 13.41 -29.53
N GLU A 44 -5.38 12.44 -30.42
CA GLU A 44 -4.66 12.63 -31.69
C GLU A 44 -5.30 13.73 -32.54
N LYS A 45 -6.63 13.68 -32.70
CA LYS A 45 -7.38 14.68 -33.48
C LYS A 45 -7.29 16.08 -32.87
N ALA A 46 -7.40 16.20 -31.55
CA ALA A 46 -7.30 17.49 -30.87
C ALA A 46 -5.87 18.05 -30.94
N PHE A 47 -4.87 17.18 -30.78
CA PHE A 47 -3.46 17.54 -30.89
C PHE A 47 -3.12 18.08 -32.28
N ALA A 48 -3.52 17.37 -33.34
CA ALA A 48 -3.28 17.77 -34.72
C ALA A 48 -3.95 19.11 -35.07
N LYS A 49 -5.13 19.37 -34.49
CA LYS A 49 -5.85 20.64 -34.65
C LYS A 49 -5.35 21.78 -33.76
N LYS A 50 -4.41 21.49 -32.85
CA LYS A 50 -4.00 22.40 -31.77
C LYS A 50 -5.18 22.94 -30.93
N ASP A 51 -6.18 22.09 -30.70
CA ASP A 51 -7.35 22.44 -29.88
C ASP A 51 -7.04 22.19 -28.39
N ASN A 52 -6.56 23.21 -27.69
CA ASN A 52 -6.08 23.11 -26.30
C ASN A 52 -7.17 22.61 -25.34
N ILE A 53 -8.41 23.07 -25.51
CA ILE A 53 -9.50 22.72 -24.61
C ILE A 53 -9.84 21.25 -24.77
N VAL A 54 -10.11 20.81 -26.00
CA VAL A 54 -10.47 19.41 -26.28
C VAL A 54 -9.30 18.46 -25.98
N LEU A 55 -8.07 18.88 -26.28
CA LEU A 55 -6.87 18.10 -25.99
C LEU A 55 -6.75 17.84 -24.48
N LEU A 56 -6.80 18.91 -23.67
CA LEU A 56 -6.63 18.80 -22.24
C LEU A 56 -7.80 18.04 -21.59
N GLU A 57 -9.04 18.26 -22.02
CA GLU A 57 -10.20 17.51 -21.55
C GLU A 57 -10.07 16.00 -21.76
N ASN A 58 -9.51 15.57 -22.90
CA ASN A 58 -9.32 14.15 -23.18
C ASN A 58 -8.11 13.57 -22.45
N ILE A 59 -6.98 14.27 -22.39
CA ILE A 59 -5.78 13.80 -21.67
C ILE A 59 -6.05 13.71 -20.16
N LEU A 60 -6.86 14.62 -19.58
CA LEU A 60 -7.22 14.54 -18.15
C LEU A 60 -8.04 13.28 -17.80
N LYS A 61 -8.73 12.67 -18.77
CA LYS A 61 -9.45 11.39 -18.60
C LYS A 61 -8.54 10.17 -18.56
N LEU A 62 -7.28 10.30 -19.02
CA LEU A 62 -6.31 9.21 -18.95
C LEU A 62 -5.97 8.87 -17.50
N ALA A 63 -5.70 7.58 -17.26
CA ALA A 63 -5.37 7.06 -15.94
C ALA A 63 -4.08 7.69 -15.38
N LEU A 64 -3.13 8.00 -16.25
CA LEU A 64 -1.92 8.77 -15.93
C LEU A 64 -1.87 10.00 -16.82
N PHE A 65 -1.61 11.15 -16.20
CA PHE A 65 -1.35 12.37 -16.95
C PHE A 65 0.15 12.41 -17.29
N PRO A 66 0.53 12.71 -18.54
CA PRO A 66 1.91 12.54 -19.02
C PRO A 66 2.91 13.52 -18.40
N ILE A 67 2.43 14.57 -17.73
CA ILE A 67 3.24 15.63 -17.14
C ILE A 67 3.04 15.67 -15.62
N LYS A 68 4.12 15.69 -14.85
CA LYS A 68 4.07 16.01 -13.42
C LYS A 68 3.84 17.51 -13.25
N ASP A 69 2.63 17.89 -12.84
CA ASP A 69 2.24 19.27 -12.60
C ASP A 69 1.18 19.34 -11.49
N SER A 70 1.36 20.26 -10.53
CA SER A 70 0.54 20.37 -9.33
C SER A 70 -0.92 20.75 -9.62
N TYR A 71 -1.18 21.46 -10.73
CA TYR A 71 -2.52 21.94 -11.08
C TYR A 71 -3.39 20.86 -11.73
N VAL A 72 -2.79 19.81 -12.29
CA VAL A 72 -3.52 18.70 -12.94
C VAL A 72 -4.52 18.05 -11.99
N ALA A 73 -4.15 17.90 -10.72
CA ALA A 73 -5.02 17.31 -9.71
C ALA A 73 -6.29 18.15 -9.47
N TYR A 74 -6.21 19.47 -9.59
CA TYR A 74 -7.36 20.37 -9.49
C TYR A 74 -8.24 20.26 -10.73
N LEU A 75 -7.63 20.36 -11.92
CA LEU A 75 -8.34 20.30 -13.21
C LEU A 75 -9.07 18.96 -13.43
N LYS A 76 -8.54 17.84 -12.92
CA LYS A 76 -9.24 16.54 -12.96
C LYS A 76 -10.52 16.52 -12.12
N ARG A 77 -10.59 17.30 -11.04
CA ARG A 77 -11.72 17.31 -10.09
C ARG A 77 -12.79 18.34 -10.47
N ASP A 78 -12.37 19.48 -11.01
CA ASP A 78 -13.26 20.53 -11.49
C ASP A 78 -13.04 20.74 -12.99
N LYS A 79 -13.93 20.18 -13.80
CA LYS A 79 -13.85 20.25 -15.27
C LYS A 79 -14.05 21.68 -15.79
N GLU A 80 -14.88 22.47 -15.13
CA GLU A 80 -15.14 23.86 -15.53
C GLU A 80 -13.93 24.77 -15.26
N ALA A 81 -12.98 24.33 -14.44
CA ALA A 81 -11.72 25.04 -14.20
C ALA A 81 -10.88 25.21 -15.48
N ILE A 82 -11.05 24.34 -16.49
CA ILE A 82 -10.38 24.49 -17.79
C ILE A 82 -10.80 25.82 -18.44
N LYS A 83 -12.10 26.14 -18.43
CA LYS A 83 -12.63 27.38 -19.01
C LYS A 83 -12.23 28.61 -18.22
N ARG A 84 -12.16 28.49 -16.89
CA ARG A 84 -11.84 29.62 -15.99
C ARG A 84 -10.34 29.96 -15.95
N ASN A 85 -9.45 29.08 -16.42
CA ASN A 85 -8.00 29.23 -16.27
C ASN A 85 -7.25 29.07 -17.61
N PRO A 86 -7.55 29.87 -18.65
CA PRO A 86 -7.01 29.69 -20.00
C PRO A 86 -5.47 29.71 -20.05
N ALA A 87 -4.81 30.60 -19.32
CA ALA A 87 -3.34 30.65 -19.28
C ALA A 87 -2.69 29.36 -18.72
N THR A 88 -3.36 28.69 -17.77
CA THR A 88 -2.89 27.39 -17.26
C THR A 88 -3.08 26.29 -18.30
N VAL A 89 -4.21 26.33 -19.02
CA VAL A 89 -4.49 25.41 -20.13
C VAL A 89 -3.45 25.56 -21.22
N ASP A 90 -3.15 26.78 -21.65
CA ASP A 90 -2.17 27.06 -22.70
C ASP A 90 -0.77 26.62 -22.29
N ARG A 91 -0.35 26.90 -21.05
CA ARG A 91 0.93 26.43 -20.51
C ARG A 91 1.05 24.90 -20.52
N LEU A 92 -0.01 24.19 -20.11
CA LEU A 92 -0.03 22.73 -20.10
C LEU A 92 -0.04 22.16 -21.52
N CYS A 93 -0.87 22.71 -22.42
CA CYS A 93 -0.93 22.27 -23.81
C CYS A 93 0.36 22.56 -24.57
N GLY A 94 1.01 23.71 -24.33
CA GLY A 94 2.34 24.02 -24.86
C GLY A 94 3.35 22.92 -24.54
N ARG A 95 3.44 22.49 -23.28
CA ARG A 95 4.30 21.38 -22.85
C ARG A 95 3.91 20.05 -23.49
N LEU A 96 2.61 19.80 -23.71
CA LEU A 96 2.15 18.60 -24.41
C LEU A 96 2.58 18.63 -25.89
N TYR A 97 2.46 19.79 -26.56
CA TYR A 97 2.91 19.93 -27.94
C TYR A 97 4.42 19.76 -28.09
N GLU A 98 5.20 20.32 -27.17
CA GLU A 98 6.66 20.13 -27.11
C GLU A 98 7.05 18.66 -26.90
N MET A 99 6.25 17.92 -26.12
CA MET A 99 6.47 16.50 -25.84
C MET A 99 6.20 15.61 -27.06
N GLY A 100 5.18 15.93 -27.87
CA GLY A 100 4.78 15.11 -29.02
C GLY A 100 3.86 13.94 -28.63
N LEU A 101 3.08 13.46 -29.61
CA LEU A 101 2.07 12.42 -29.39
C LEU A 101 2.65 11.08 -28.90
N ASP A 102 3.78 10.65 -29.44
CA ASP A 102 4.40 9.37 -29.09
C ASP A 102 4.84 9.33 -27.62
N GLU A 103 5.47 10.40 -27.15
CA GLU A 103 5.90 10.52 -25.76
C GLU A 103 4.70 10.73 -24.82
N ILE A 104 3.66 11.46 -25.25
CA ILE A 104 2.40 11.53 -24.50
C ILE A 104 1.80 10.13 -24.31
N PHE A 105 1.75 9.33 -25.37
CA PHE A 105 1.23 7.97 -25.32
C PHE A 105 2.05 7.12 -24.35
N SER A 106 3.37 7.08 -24.58
CA SER A 106 4.35 6.36 -23.76
C SER A 106 4.16 6.68 -22.28
N ARG A 107 4.21 7.96 -21.88
CA ARG A 107 4.05 8.38 -20.48
C ARG A 107 2.67 8.11 -19.90
N SER A 108 1.61 8.28 -20.69
CA SER A 108 0.25 8.02 -20.22
C SER A 108 -0.03 6.53 -20.04
N SER A 109 0.75 5.70 -20.74
CA SER A 109 0.67 4.25 -20.74
C SER A 109 1.65 3.58 -19.76
N GLU A 110 2.49 4.34 -19.05
CA GLU A 110 3.39 3.78 -18.02
C GLU A 110 2.61 2.95 -17.00
N ALA A 111 3.18 1.82 -16.56
CA ALA A 111 2.62 0.95 -15.53
C ALA A 111 2.19 1.72 -14.27
N LYS A 112 1.26 1.17 -13.48
CA LYS A 112 0.92 1.79 -12.19
C LYS A 112 2.19 1.80 -11.33
N GLU A 113 2.47 2.94 -10.70
CA GLU A 113 3.57 3.05 -9.74
C GLU A 113 3.47 1.89 -8.74
N THR A 114 4.54 1.12 -8.58
CA THR A 114 4.60 -0.08 -7.71
C THR A 114 4.08 0.22 -6.30
N ASN A 115 4.42 1.39 -5.76
CA ASN A 115 3.98 1.85 -4.43
C ASN A 115 2.45 1.95 -4.26
N ARG A 116 1.69 2.06 -5.35
CA ARG A 116 0.22 2.07 -5.34
C ARG A 116 -0.40 0.67 -5.46
N GLN A 117 0.39 -0.34 -5.82
CA GLN A 117 -0.04 -1.73 -6.01
C GLN A 117 0.30 -2.64 -4.82
N ILE A 118 1.17 -2.19 -3.91
CA ILE A 118 1.69 -2.99 -2.79
C ILE A 118 0.62 -3.38 -1.75
N GLY A 119 -0.42 -2.57 -1.56
CA GLY A 119 -1.43 -2.77 -0.49
C GLY A 119 -2.04 -4.19 -0.44
N PRO A 120 -2.55 -4.73 -1.56
CA PRO A 120 -3.13 -6.08 -1.59
C PRO A 120 -2.12 -7.23 -1.46
N PHE A 121 -0.82 -6.99 -1.61
CA PHE A 121 0.16 -8.09 -1.75
C PHE A 121 0.32 -8.89 -0.47
N PHE A 122 0.35 -8.24 0.69
CA PHE A 122 0.41 -8.95 1.97
C PHE A 122 -0.75 -9.93 2.15
N LYS A 123 -1.98 -9.51 1.80
CA LYS A 123 -3.16 -10.37 1.84
C LYS A 123 -3.05 -11.52 0.84
N ARG A 124 -2.62 -11.27 -0.41
CA ARG A 124 -2.38 -12.32 -1.41
C ARG A 124 -1.33 -13.33 -0.95
N TRP A 125 -0.29 -12.85 -0.29
CA TRP A 125 0.76 -13.71 0.27
C TRP A 125 0.22 -14.64 1.36
N ILE A 126 -0.63 -14.13 2.25
CA ILE A 126 -1.35 -14.96 3.23
C ILE A 126 -2.24 -16.01 2.54
N LEU A 127 -2.99 -15.62 1.50
CA LEU A 127 -3.88 -16.52 0.75
C LEU A 127 -3.15 -17.69 0.09
N LYS A 128 -1.84 -17.57 -0.16
CA LYS A 128 -0.99 -18.65 -0.65
C LYS A 128 -0.53 -19.63 0.45
N LYS A 129 -1.11 -19.55 1.66
CA LYS A 129 -0.75 -20.39 2.82
C LYS A 129 0.70 -20.20 3.30
N SER A 130 1.28 -19.03 3.00
CA SER A 130 2.69 -18.73 3.32
C SER A 130 2.99 -18.75 4.82
N LEU A 131 1.97 -18.58 5.65
CA LEU A 131 2.07 -18.69 7.11
C LEU A 131 1.82 -20.13 7.63
N GLY A 132 1.71 -21.14 6.76
CA GLY A 132 1.61 -22.54 7.13
C GLY A 132 0.22 -23.02 7.55
N VAL A 133 -0.82 -22.20 7.39
CA VAL A 133 -2.23 -22.55 7.66
C VAL A 133 -3.14 -22.10 6.51
N GLU A 134 -4.27 -22.79 6.36
CA GLU A 134 -5.33 -22.40 5.44
C GLU A 134 -6.06 -21.14 5.95
N PRO A 135 -6.17 -20.07 5.15
CA PRO A 135 -7.07 -18.97 5.46
C PRO A 135 -8.54 -19.40 5.30
N LEU A 136 -9.36 -19.13 6.31
CA LEU A 136 -10.74 -19.59 6.41
C LEU A 136 -11.71 -18.41 6.34
N LYS A 137 -12.89 -18.62 5.76
CA LYS A 137 -14.00 -17.66 5.85
C LYS A 137 -14.51 -17.52 7.29
N LYS A 138 -15.30 -16.47 7.58
CA LYS A 138 -15.73 -16.12 8.96
C LYS A 138 -16.36 -17.30 9.69
N GLU A 139 -17.27 -18.02 9.05
CA GLU A 139 -18.04 -19.12 9.63
C GLU A 139 -17.14 -20.30 9.99
N GLU A 140 -16.21 -20.66 9.11
CA GLU A 140 -15.25 -21.75 9.32
C GLU A 140 -14.18 -21.37 10.34
N PHE A 141 -13.71 -20.13 10.32
CA PHE A 141 -12.74 -19.58 11.26
C PHE A 141 -13.25 -19.67 12.71
N LEU A 142 -14.53 -19.36 12.93
CA LEU A 142 -15.21 -19.46 14.23
C LEU A 142 -15.37 -20.93 14.69
N LYS A 143 -15.61 -21.86 13.77
CA LYS A 143 -15.77 -23.30 14.09
C LYS A 143 -14.44 -24.01 14.30
N ALA A 144 -13.38 -23.56 13.64
CA ALA A 144 -12.06 -24.17 13.74
C ALA A 144 -11.56 -24.12 15.19
N LYS A 145 -10.89 -25.18 15.65
CA LYS A 145 -10.30 -25.27 16.99
C LYS A 145 -8.80 -24.99 17.02
N GLY A 146 -8.13 -25.15 15.88
CA GLY A 146 -6.69 -24.97 15.74
C GLY A 146 -6.27 -23.58 15.26
N ASN A 147 -5.03 -23.51 14.81
CA ASN A 147 -4.46 -22.33 14.19
C ASN A 147 -5.22 -21.99 12.91
N ALA A 148 -5.61 -20.73 12.76
CA ALA A 148 -6.41 -20.28 11.63
C ALA A 148 -6.12 -18.81 11.32
N ILE A 149 -6.31 -18.43 10.07
CA ILE A 149 -6.29 -17.04 9.62
C ILE A 149 -7.65 -16.71 9.02
N LEU A 150 -8.18 -15.52 9.30
CA LEU A 150 -9.44 -15.07 8.73
C LEU A 150 -9.20 -14.49 7.33
N ASP A 151 -9.78 -15.12 6.31
CA ASP A 151 -9.91 -14.56 4.98
C ASP A 151 -11.26 -13.86 4.81
N ALA A 152 -11.25 -12.54 4.98
CA ALA A 152 -12.44 -11.72 4.82
C ALA A 152 -12.11 -10.32 4.28
N SER A 153 -13.11 -9.59 3.78
CA SER A 153 -12.94 -8.18 3.40
C SER A 153 -12.61 -7.31 4.61
N ASP A 154 -12.06 -6.13 4.38
CA ASP A 154 -11.68 -5.20 5.45
C ASP A 154 -12.87 -4.83 6.34
N ALA A 155 -14.06 -4.68 5.73
CA ALA A 155 -15.31 -4.44 6.46
C ALA A 155 -15.67 -5.61 7.39
N ILE A 156 -15.54 -6.85 6.91
CA ILE A 156 -15.84 -8.04 7.72
C ILE A 156 -14.79 -8.24 8.82
N MET A 157 -13.51 -8.04 8.54
CA MET A 157 -12.44 -8.09 9.55
C MET A 157 -12.67 -7.04 10.65
N MET A 158 -13.07 -5.83 10.28
CA MET A 158 -13.40 -4.78 11.23
C MET A 158 -14.62 -5.11 12.08
N ALA A 159 -15.68 -5.65 11.49
CA ALA A 159 -16.86 -6.11 12.22
C ALA A 159 -16.48 -7.22 13.21
N PHE A 160 -15.73 -8.23 12.75
CA PHE A 160 -15.22 -9.30 13.59
C PHE A 160 -14.41 -8.78 14.79
N ALA A 161 -13.46 -7.88 14.55
CA ALA A 161 -12.61 -7.33 15.60
C ALA A 161 -13.41 -6.53 16.63
N ARG A 162 -14.45 -5.80 16.21
CA ARG A 162 -15.37 -5.10 17.12
C ARG A 162 -16.19 -6.08 17.96
N GLU A 163 -16.82 -7.04 17.31
CA GLU A 163 -17.73 -8.03 17.91
C GLU A 163 -17.01 -8.95 18.90
N HIS A 164 -15.86 -9.50 18.51
CA HIS A 164 -15.19 -10.57 19.25
C HIS A 164 -13.96 -10.10 20.05
N LEU A 165 -13.29 -9.04 19.61
CA LEU A 165 -11.98 -8.64 20.15
C LEU A 165 -12.01 -7.31 20.91
N ASN A 166 -13.19 -6.68 21.07
CA ASN A 166 -13.34 -5.35 21.68
C ASN A 166 -12.48 -4.27 20.98
N TYR A 167 -12.29 -4.40 19.67
CA TYR A 167 -11.51 -3.45 18.88
C TYR A 167 -12.32 -2.21 18.53
N LYS A 168 -12.18 -1.15 19.34
CA LYS A 168 -12.92 0.13 19.15
C LYS A 168 -12.19 1.15 18.27
N HIS A 169 -10.99 0.84 17.81
CA HIS A 169 -10.22 1.73 16.95
C HIS A 169 -10.87 1.82 15.57
N LYS A 170 -10.70 2.96 14.88
CA LYS A 170 -11.34 3.21 13.58
C LYS A 170 -10.52 2.68 12.40
N LYS A 171 -9.23 2.38 12.61
CA LYS A 171 -8.36 1.89 11.54
C LYS A 171 -8.72 0.46 11.16
N GLY A 172 -8.62 0.15 9.87
CA GLY A 172 -8.73 -1.21 9.34
C GLY A 172 -7.67 -2.15 9.95
N LEU A 173 -7.78 -3.44 9.61
CA LEU A 173 -6.81 -4.45 9.95
C LEU A 173 -6.42 -5.19 8.68
N ASP A 174 -5.13 -5.45 8.52
CA ASP A 174 -4.59 -6.23 7.40
C ASP A 174 -4.50 -7.72 7.74
N PHE A 175 -4.59 -8.07 9.03
CA PHE A 175 -4.45 -9.44 9.54
C PHE A 175 -5.35 -9.70 10.75
N ILE A 176 -6.05 -10.84 10.74
CA ILE A 176 -6.68 -11.45 11.91
C ILE A 176 -6.37 -12.96 11.88
N GLY A 177 -5.82 -13.48 12.97
CA GLY A 177 -5.55 -14.90 13.14
C GLY A 177 -5.83 -15.38 14.56
N ARG A 178 -5.91 -16.70 14.72
CA ARG A 178 -5.90 -17.38 16.00
C ARG A 178 -4.78 -18.40 15.99
N PHE A 179 -3.83 -18.27 16.89
CA PHE A 179 -2.71 -19.20 17.02
C PHE A 179 -2.54 -19.58 18.48
N ASN A 180 -2.41 -20.89 18.76
CA ASN A 180 -2.29 -21.44 20.11
C ASN A 180 -3.37 -20.90 21.08
N GLY A 181 -4.61 -20.81 20.59
CA GLY A 181 -5.75 -20.30 21.35
C GLY A 181 -5.79 -18.77 21.55
N LYS A 182 -4.80 -18.03 21.04
CA LYS A 182 -4.71 -16.57 21.19
C LYS A 182 -5.08 -15.88 19.88
N TYR A 183 -5.96 -14.88 19.97
CA TYR A 183 -6.23 -14.01 18.83
C TYR A 183 -5.07 -13.04 18.59
N VAL A 184 -4.78 -12.82 17.32
CA VAL A 184 -3.76 -11.90 16.83
C VAL A 184 -4.39 -10.99 15.80
N ILE A 185 -4.13 -9.68 15.91
CA ILE A 185 -4.50 -8.70 14.90
C ILE A 185 -3.27 -7.92 14.45
N GLY A 186 -3.26 -7.47 13.20
CA GLY A 186 -2.14 -6.71 12.69
C GLY A 186 -2.46 -5.73 11.58
N GLU A 187 -1.55 -4.76 11.44
CA GLU A 187 -1.47 -3.84 10.32
C GLU A 187 -0.14 -4.11 9.60
N ALA A 188 -0.20 -4.29 8.29
CA ALA A 188 0.94 -4.54 7.43
C ALA A 188 1.27 -3.32 6.57
N LYS A 189 2.55 -2.91 6.56
CA LYS A 189 3.03 -1.80 5.74
C LYS A 189 4.44 -2.07 5.23
N PHE A 190 4.60 -1.95 3.91
CA PHE A 190 5.91 -1.94 3.28
C PHE A 190 6.37 -0.49 3.08
N LEU A 191 7.36 -0.08 3.86
CA LEU A 191 7.86 1.29 3.93
C LEU A 191 9.06 1.42 2.98
N THR A 192 8.84 2.03 1.82
CA THR A 192 9.83 2.06 0.72
C THR A 192 10.81 3.23 0.81
N ASP A 193 10.51 4.24 1.63
CA ASP A 193 11.34 5.44 1.79
C ASP A 193 11.06 6.11 3.16
N PHE A 194 11.82 7.15 3.49
CA PHE A 194 11.65 7.96 4.67
C PHE A 194 10.82 9.23 4.39
N GLY A 195 10.01 9.67 5.35
CA GLY A 195 9.32 10.95 5.28
C GLY A 195 7.93 10.91 4.63
N GLY A 196 7.25 12.06 4.63
CA GLY A 196 5.95 12.27 3.97
C GLY A 196 4.91 11.19 4.28
N HIS A 197 4.34 10.60 3.22
CA HIS A 197 3.31 9.56 3.30
C HIS A 197 3.77 8.29 4.04
N GLN A 198 5.07 7.96 4.03
CA GLN A 198 5.61 6.78 4.70
C GLN A 198 5.53 6.92 6.22
N ASN A 199 5.71 8.13 6.76
CA ASN A 199 5.49 8.41 8.18
C ASN A 199 4.02 8.22 8.59
N ALA A 200 3.08 8.55 7.72
CA ALA A 200 1.65 8.33 7.99
C ALA A 200 1.34 6.82 8.04
N GLN A 201 1.84 6.05 7.08
CA GLN A 201 1.72 4.58 7.07
C GLN A 201 2.34 3.92 8.30
N PHE A 202 3.53 4.36 8.71
CA PHE A 202 4.14 3.93 9.95
C PHE A 202 3.24 4.24 11.16
N ASN A 203 2.77 5.48 11.28
CA ASN A 203 1.92 5.89 12.39
C ASN A 203 0.59 5.14 12.44
N ASP A 204 0.02 4.80 11.28
CA ASP A 204 -1.17 3.96 11.17
C ASP A 204 -0.97 2.61 11.86
N ALA A 205 0.10 1.89 11.52
CA ALA A 205 0.44 0.61 12.14
C ALA A 205 0.73 0.74 13.64
N ILE A 206 1.42 1.82 14.03
CA ILE A 206 1.68 2.10 15.45
C ILE A 206 0.38 2.40 16.21
N SER A 207 -0.60 3.05 15.58
CA SER A 207 -1.90 3.33 16.19
C SER A 207 -2.67 2.03 16.48
N THR A 208 -2.62 1.06 15.56
CA THR A 208 -3.25 -0.26 15.72
C THR A 208 -2.67 -1.01 16.93
N ILE A 209 -1.35 -1.07 17.08
CA ILE A 209 -0.75 -1.79 18.22
C ILE A 209 -0.91 -1.06 19.57
N LYS A 210 -1.15 0.25 19.54
CA LYS A 210 -1.45 1.06 20.73
C LYS A 210 -2.91 1.04 21.14
N ALA A 211 -3.82 0.48 20.33
CA ALA A 211 -5.24 0.36 20.66
C ALA A 211 -5.42 -0.31 22.04
N LYS A 212 -6.16 0.34 22.94
CA LYS A 212 -6.34 -0.11 24.33
C LYS A 212 -7.48 -1.12 24.42
N ASN A 213 -7.42 -2.00 25.43
CA ASN A 213 -8.48 -2.94 25.81
C ASN A 213 -8.91 -3.92 24.71
N VAL A 214 -8.02 -4.21 23.76
CA VAL A 214 -8.25 -5.20 22.70
C VAL A 214 -7.93 -6.60 23.23
N LYS A 215 -8.85 -7.55 23.08
CA LYS A 215 -8.71 -8.97 23.47
C LYS A 215 -7.92 -9.77 22.42
N ALA A 216 -6.78 -9.23 21.98
CA ALA A 216 -5.89 -9.86 21.02
C ALA A 216 -4.47 -9.34 21.17
N ILE A 217 -3.50 -10.16 20.78
CA ILE A 217 -2.12 -9.74 20.58
C ILE A 217 -2.09 -8.85 19.34
N LYS A 218 -1.48 -7.66 19.46
CA LYS A 218 -1.39 -6.71 18.36
C LYS A 218 0.02 -6.70 17.79
N VAL A 219 0.13 -6.76 16.48
CA VAL A 219 1.42 -6.81 15.76
C VAL A 219 1.43 -5.72 14.68
N ALA A 220 2.55 -5.00 14.56
CA ALA A 220 2.82 -4.18 13.40
C ALA A 220 3.78 -4.95 12.51
N ILE A 221 3.32 -5.29 11.30
CA ILE A 221 4.05 -6.07 10.31
C ILE A 221 4.66 -5.05 9.35
N LEU A 222 5.90 -4.65 9.63
CA LEU A 222 6.53 -3.55 8.93
C LEU A 222 7.69 -4.09 8.11
N ASP A 223 7.81 -3.68 6.86
CA ASP A 223 8.89 -4.12 5.98
C ASP A 223 9.58 -2.91 5.32
N GLY A 224 10.77 -3.12 4.76
CA GLY A 224 11.51 -2.13 3.99
C GLY A 224 12.50 -1.31 4.82
N VAL A 225 12.59 0.00 4.54
CA VAL A 225 13.69 0.86 5.01
C VAL A 225 13.74 1.05 6.53
N ILE A 226 12.67 0.66 7.24
CA ILE A 226 12.54 0.79 8.70
C ILE A 226 13.63 0.04 9.47
N TYR A 227 14.18 -1.03 8.90
CA TYR A 227 15.22 -1.85 9.53
C TYR A 227 16.64 -1.40 9.21
N ILE A 228 16.81 -0.43 8.32
CA ILE A 228 18.12 0.13 8.01
C ILE A 228 18.63 0.91 9.24
N LYS A 229 19.73 0.42 9.82
CA LYS A 229 20.37 1.04 10.97
C LYS A 229 20.81 2.46 10.62
N GLY A 230 20.31 3.43 11.38
CA GLY A 230 20.66 4.83 11.14
C GLY A 230 19.99 5.80 12.12
N LYS A 231 20.10 7.10 11.81
CA LYS A 231 19.53 8.17 12.63
C LYS A 231 18.09 8.54 12.24
N ASN A 232 17.48 7.81 11.31
CA ASN A 232 16.12 8.05 10.84
C ASN A 232 15.09 7.83 11.97
N LYS A 233 13.96 8.53 11.88
CA LYS A 233 12.93 8.56 12.93
C LYS A 233 12.34 7.17 13.20
N MET A 234 12.03 6.41 12.16
CA MET A 234 11.37 5.11 12.29
C MET A 234 12.27 4.09 12.99
N TYR A 235 13.54 3.99 12.59
CA TYR A 235 14.53 3.12 13.22
C TYR A 235 14.74 3.49 14.70
N LYS A 236 14.93 4.78 15.01
CA LYS A 236 15.01 5.26 16.40
C LYS A 236 13.75 4.93 17.22
N ASP A 237 12.58 5.02 16.59
CA ASP A 237 11.32 4.73 17.25
C ASP A 237 11.18 3.25 17.62
N ILE A 238 11.47 2.33 16.69
CA ILE A 238 11.37 0.88 16.93
C ILE A 238 12.45 0.34 17.87
N THR A 239 13.63 0.97 17.90
CA THR A 239 14.74 0.59 18.80
C THR A 239 14.68 1.29 20.15
N GLY A 240 13.97 2.41 20.25
CA GLY A 240 13.80 3.22 21.45
C GLY A 240 12.40 3.10 22.06
N LYS A 241 11.52 4.06 21.76
CA LYS A 241 10.21 4.21 22.42
C LYS A 241 9.24 3.03 22.20
N LEU A 242 9.38 2.30 21.09
CA LEU A 242 8.55 1.14 20.76
C LEU A 242 9.29 -0.19 20.96
N LYS A 243 10.47 -0.17 21.60
CA LYS A 243 11.35 -1.33 21.72
C LYS A 243 10.73 -2.58 22.35
N ASN A 244 9.60 -2.48 23.05
CA ASN A 244 8.93 -3.62 23.68
C ASN A 244 7.62 -4.01 22.97
N LYS A 245 7.30 -3.39 21.84
CA LYS A 245 6.10 -3.71 21.04
C LYS A 245 6.41 -4.83 20.04
N ASN A 246 5.38 -5.55 19.63
CA ASN A 246 5.49 -6.58 18.59
C ASN A 246 5.54 -5.88 17.22
N ILE A 247 6.75 -5.51 16.81
CA ILE A 247 7.04 -4.90 15.51
C ILE A 247 8.02 -5.82 14.81
N MET A 248 7.67 -6.33 13.65
CA MET A 248 8.46 -7.35 12.96
C MET A 248 8.20 -7.36 11.46
N SER A 249 9.13 -7.94 10.70
CA SER A 249 8.98 -8.17 9.27
C SER A 249 7.94 -9.27 9.02
N ALA A 250 7.26 -9.23 7.88
CA ALA A 250 6.42 -10.35 7.42
C ALA A 250 7.21 -11.67 7.37
N LEU A 251 8.52 -11.60 7.10
CA LEU A 251 9.40 -12.77 6.98
C LEU A 251 9.64 -13.55 8.28
N VAL A 252 9.36 -12.95 9.44
CA VAL A 252 9.47 -13.64 10.75
C VAL A 252 8.11 -13.81 11.42
N LEU A 253 7.03 -13.42 10.73
CA LEU A 253 5.67 -13.44 11.27
C LEU A 253 5.21 -14.87 11.53
N ARG A 254 5.58 -15.83 10.68
CA ARG A 254 5.18 -17.23 10.84
C ARG A 254 5.72 -17.77 12.16
N GLU A 255 7.02 -17.66 12.38
CA GLU A 255 7.70 -18.12 13.58
C GLU A 255 7.11 -17.46 14.83
N PHE A 256 6.84 -16.16 14.77
CA PHE A 256 6.15 -15.43 15.85
C PHE A 256 4.82 -16.06 16.20
N LEU A 257 3.96 -16.30 15.20
CA LEU A 257 2.61 -16.83 15.40
C LEU A 257 2.61 -18.21 16.03
N TYR A 258 3.52 -19.09 15.63
CA TYR A 258 3.60 -20.45 16.18
C TYR A 258 4.20 -20.52 17.58
N GLN A 259 4.94 -19.49 18.01
CA GLN A 259 5.53 -19.39 19.36
C GLN A 259 4.61 -18.71 20.39
N LEU A 260 3.40 -18.29 19.99
CA LEU A 260 2.46 -17.60 20.88
C LEU A 260 1.96 -18.43 22.04
#